data_AF-A0A3D5YA21-F1
#
_entry.id   AF-A0A3D5YA21-F1
#
_cell.length_a   1.000
_cell.length_b   1.000
_cell.length_c   1.000
_cell.angle_alpha   90.00
_cell.angle_beta   90.00
_cell.angle_gamma   90.00
#
_symmetry.space_group_name_H-M   'P 1'
#
loop_
_entity.id
_entity.type
_entity.pdbx_description
1 polymer ?
#
loop_
_entity_poly.entity_id
_entity_poly.type
_entity_poly.pdbx_seq_one_letter_code
_entity_poly.pdbx_strand_id
1 'polypeptide(L)'
;MTKVFYSDNGSTAVEIALKMAYQYWQQLRTPNSKLRTKFVAFTGAYHGDTFGSMSVGEIDVFVEKYKPLLFPTYKAYYPYCYRCPVDKTYPSCKIACIKKLAPDCLYQGFEEILKSHHKEIAACIIEPIVQGAAGMIVSPPGFLKEVRRLCTKYNILLIADEV
;
A
#
# COMPACT_ATOMS: atom_id res chain seq x y z
N MET A 1 -7.52 17.04 10.69
CA MET A 1 -7.86 17.25 9.26
C MET A 1 -8.01 18.75 9.04
N THR A 2 -7.29 19.36 8.10
CA THR A 2 -7.28 20.83 7.91
C THR A 2 -7.78 21.30 6.54
N LYS A 3 -7.92 20.38 5.58
CA LYS A 3 -8.42 20.61 4.22
C LYS A 3 -9.21 19.38 3.75
N VAL A 4 -10.17 19.61 2.86
CA VAL A 4 -11.01 18.56 2.24
C VAL A 4 -11.10 18.85 0.75
N PHE A 5 -10.97 17.82 -0.08
CA PHE A 5 -11.28 17.85 -1.51
C PHE A 5 -12.36 16.82 -1.77
N TYR A 6 -13.46 17.21 -2.42
CA TYR A 6 -14.60 16.32 -2.66
C TYR A 6 -14.44 15.55 -3.97
N SER A 7 -14.91 14.30 -3.96
CA SER A 7 -15.02 13.43 -5.12
C SER A 7 -16.42 12.84 -5.20
N ASP A 8 -16.72 12.11 -6.27
CA ASP A 8 -18.04 11.51 -6.51
C ASP A 8 -18.24 10.21 -5.71
N ASN A 9 -17.17 9.41 -5.55
CA ASN A 9 -17.19 8.11 -4.87
C ASN A 9 -15.78 7.72 -4.38
N GLY A 10 -15.67 6.54 -3.75
CA GLY A 10 -14.39 6.01 -3.22
C GLY A 10 -13.30 5.86 -4.29
N SER A 11 -13.60 5.24 -5.43
CA SER A 11 -12.63 5.06 -6.52
C SER A 11 -12.04 6.38 -7.02
N THR A 12 -12.90 7.38 -7.22
CA THR A 12 -12.46 8.73 -7.63
C THR A 12 -11.71 9.47 -6.52
N ALA A 13 -12.03 9.22 -5.24
CA ALA A 13 -11.25 9.74 -4.11
C ALA A 13 -9.83 9.18 -4.12
N VAL A 14 -9.67 7.89 -4.37
CA VAL A 14 -8.37 7.23 -4.49
C VAL A 14 -7.58 7.78 -5.68
N GLU A 15 -8.19 7.96 -6.86
CA GLU A 15 -7.52 8.61 -8.01
C GLU A 15 -6.96 9.99 -7.65
N ILE A 16 -7.76 10.81 -6.96
CA ILE A 16 -7.35 12.12 -6.51
C ILE A 16 -6.18 12.00 -5.53
N ALA A 17 -6.25 11.10 -4.54
CA ALA A 17 -5.19 10.89 -3.56
C ALA A 17 -3.86 10.46 -4.22
N LEU A 18 -3.92 9.52 -5.18
CA LEU A 18 -2.77 9.06 -5.96
C LEU A 18 -2.16 10.20 -6.78
N LYS A 19 -3.00 10.99 -7.48
CA LYS A 19 -2.57 12.16 -8.25
C LYS A 19 -1.94 13.22 -7.36
N MET A 20 -2.53 13.53 -6.21
CA MET A 20 -1.99 14.50 -5.25
C MET A 20 -0.64 14.05 -4.70
N ALA A 21 -0.50 12.77 -4.34
CA ALA A 21 0.77 12.22 -3.85
C ALA A 21 1.87 12.29 -4.93
N TYR A 22 1.56 11.90 -6.17
CA TYR A 22 2.47 12.05 -7.29
C TYR A 22 2.83 13.51 -7.54
N GLN A 23 1.83 14.38 -7.66
CA GLN A 23 2.00 15.81 -7.95
C GLN A 23 2.86 16.51 -6.90
N TYR A 24 2.68 16.19 -5.61
CA TYR A 24 3.51 16.69 -4.53
C TYR A 24 5.00 16.50 -4.83
N TRP A 25 5.40 15.27 -5.16
CA TRP A 25 6.80 14.98 -5.50
C TRP A 25 7.23 15.67 -6.79
N GLN A 26 6.37 15.71 -7.81
CA GLN A 26 6.71 16.40 -9.05
C GLN A 26 6.91 17.91 -8.87
N GLN A 27 6.30 18.53 -7.86
CA GLN A 27 6.42 19.96 -7.59
C GLN A 27 7.57 20.30 -6.63
N LEU A 28 8.06 19.33 -5.85
CA LEU A 28 9.25 19.52 -5.02
C LEU A 28 10.51 19.69 -5.89
N ARG A 29 11.33 20.67 -5.54
CA ARG A 29 12.61 20.96 -6.20
C ARG A 29 13.79 20.25 -5.49
N THR A 30 13.69 18.95 -5.26
CA THR A 30 14.79 18.15 -4.68
C THR A 30 15.32 17.15 -5.71
N PRO A 31 16.62 16.77 -5.67
CA PRO A 31 17.23 15.98 -6.75
C PRO A 31 16.54 14.65 -7.08
N ASN A 32 15.89 14.03 -6.08
CA ASN A 32 15.25 12.71 -6.23
C ASN A 32 13.71 12.78 -6.27
N SER A 33 13.10 13.97 -6.19
CA SER A 33 11.63 14.06 -6.13
C SER A 33 10.97 13.59 -7.42
N LYS A 34 11.57 13.88 -8.58
CA LYS A 34 11.05 13.51 -9.90
C LYS A 34 11.00 12.00 -10.13
N LEU A 35 11.87 11.23 -9.48
CA LEU A 35 11.90 9.77 -9.60
C LEU A 35 10.71 9.09 -8.91
N ARG A 36 10.04 9.79 -7.98
CA ARG A 36 8.94 9.25 -7.19
C ARG A 36 7.65 9.20 -8.01
N THR A 37 7.47 8.06 -8.67
CA THR A 37 6.40 7.83 -9.65
C THR A 37 5.62 6.54 -9.40
N LYS A 38 6.11 5.68 -8.49
CA LYS A 38 5.53 4.37 -8.16
C LYS A 38 4.71 4.43 -6.88
N PHE A 39 3.88 3.42 -6.67
CA PHE A 39 3.11 3.25 -5.45
C PHE A 39 3.42 1.89 -4.82
N VAL A 40 3.13 1.77 -3.53
CA VAL A 40 3.11 0.49 -2.83
C VAL A 40 1.75 0.29 -2.18
N ALA A 41 1.18 -0.88 -2.38
CA ALA A 41 -0.09 -1.30 -1.80
C ALA A 41 0.08 -2.69 -1.17
N PHE A 42 -0.98 -3.16 -0.52
CA PHE A 42 -0.96 -4.44 0.18
C PHE A 42 -1.71 -5.54 -0.59
N THR A 43 -1.29 -6.78 -0.38
CA THR A 43 -1.94 -7.96 -0.95
C THR A 43 -3.40 -8.05 -0.55
N GLY A 44 -4.27 -8.44 -1.48
CA GLY A 44 -5.71 -8.54 -1.24
C GLY A 44 -6.46 -7.20 -1.13
N ALA A 45 -5.79 -6.07 -1.35
CA ALA A 45 -6.43 -4.76 -1.22
C ALA A 45 -7.49 -4.47 -2.27
N TYR A 46 -8.49 -3.69 -1.87
CA TYR A 46 -9.49 -3.12 -2.76
C TYR A 46 -9.60 -1.63 -2.51
N HIS A 47 -9.37 -0.85 -3.56
CA HIS A 47 -9.39 0.61 -3.51
C HIS A 47 -10.36 1.23 -4.52
N GLY A 48 -11.21 0.40 -5.15
CA GLY A 48 -12.18 0.79 -6.17
C GLY A 48 -11.83 0.40 -7.60
N ASP A 49 -12.69 0.78 -8.54
CA ASP A 49 -12.74 0.20 -9.91
C ASP A 49 -12.35 1.17 -11.06
N THR A 50 -11.73 2.31 -10.77
CA THR A 50 -11.05 3.12 -11.81
C THR A 50 -9.64 2.59 -12.08
N PHE A 51 -9.00 2.94 -13.20
CA PHE A 51 -7.69 2.35 -13.55
C PHE A 51 -6.60 2.61 -12.50
N GLY A 52 -6.56 3.78 -11.89
CA GLY A 52 -5.60 4.09 -10.84
C GLY A 52 -5.88 3.37 -9.53
N SER A 53 -7.14 3.29 -9.10
CA SER A 53 -7.51 2.52 -7.90
C SER A 53 -7.28 1.03 -8.08
N MET A 54 -7.64 0.49 -9.26
CA MET A 54 -7.37 -0.90 -9.63
C MET A 54 -5.87 -1.20 -9.65
N SER A 55 -5.03 -0.28 -10.14
CA SER A 55 -3.57 -0.44 -10.15
C SER A 55 -2.97 -0.56 -8.74
N VAL A 56 -3.66 -0.06 -7.72
CA VAL A 56 -3.27 -0.23 -6.31
C VAL A 56 -4.08 -1.31 -5.58
N GLY A 57 -5.12 -1.90 -6.17
CA GLY A 57 -5.83 -3.09 -5.67
C GLY A 57 -5.24 -4.43 -6.15
N GLU A 58 -5.69 -5.55 -5.59
CA GLU A 58 -5.20 -6.90 -5.93
C GLU A 58 -6.30 -7.99 -5.92
N ILE A 59 -7.57 -7.63 -5.97
CA ILE A 59 -8.64 -8.64 -6.08
C ILE A 59 -8.76 -9.10 -7.53
N ASP A 60 -8.20 -10.27 -7.83
CA ASP A 60 -8.04 -10.81 -9.19
C ASP A 60 -9.30 -10.68 -10.07
N VAL A 61 -10.48 -10.99 -9.53
CA VAL A 61 -11.76 -10.90 -10.25
C VAL A 61 -12.02 -9.51 -10.85
N PHE A 62 -11.55 -8.45 -10.18
CA PHE A 62 -11.73 -7.07 -10.63
C PHE A 62 -10.58 -6.59 -11.53
N VAL A 63 -9.33 -7.06 -11.30
CA VAL A 63 -8.15 -6.54 -12.02
C VAL A 63 -7.72 -7.36 -13.24
N GLU A 64 -7.99 -8.66 -13.30
CA GLU A 64 -7.37 -9.58 -14.27
C GLU A 64 -7.56 -9.14 -15.73
N LYS A 65 -8.79 -8.78 -16.10
CA LYS A 65 -9.13 -8.35 -17.46
C LYS A 65 -8.46 -7.04 -17.88
N TYR A 66 -8.09 -6.20 -16.92
CA TYR A 66 -7.55 -4.86 -17.16
C TYR A 66 -6.04 -4.76 -16.96
N LYS A 67 -5.36 -5.84 -16.54
CA LYS A 67 -3.91 -5.88 -16.27
C LYS A 67 -3.04 -5.12 -17.30
N PRO A 68 -3.26 -5.22 -18.63
CA PRO A 68 -2.45 -4.48 -19.61
C PRO A 68 -2.55 -2.94 -19.54
N LEU A 69 -3.59 -2.42 -18.90
CA LEU A 69 -3.85 -0.97 -18.76
C LEU A 69 -3.43 -0.42 -17.39
N LEU A 70 -3.14 -1.30 -16.42
CA LEU A 70 -2.79 -0.90 -15.06
C LEU A 70 -1.32 -0.48 -14.99
N PHE A 71 -1.02 0.55 -14.21
CA PHE A 71 0.36 0.93 -13.96
C PHE A 71 1.00 -0.04 -12.94
N PRO A 72 2.32 -0.25 -13.02
CA PRO A 72 3.01 -1.13 -12.09
C PRO A 72 3.05 -0.55 -10.67
N THR A 73 2.76 -1.40 -9.69
CA THR A 73 2.70 -1.09 -8.26
C THR A 73 3.45 -2.16 -7.48
N TYR A 74 4.16 -1.77 -6.42
CA TYR A 74 4.75 -2.73 -5.49
C TYR A 74 3.67 -3.32 -4.58
N LYS A 75 3.71 -4.64 -4.37
CA LYS A 75 2.73 -5.36 -3.53
C LYS A 75 3.42 -5.95 -2.32
N ALA A 76 3.12 -5.38 -1.15
CA ALA A 76 3.60 -5.86 0.14
C ALA A 76 2.59 -6.80 0.78
N TYR A 77 3.06 -7.81 1.51
CA TYR A 77 2.18 -8.71 2.24
C TYR A 77 1.36 -7.96 3.31
N TYR A 78 0.04 -8.11 3.27
CA TYR A 78 -0.84 -7.71 4.38
C TYR A 78 -0.86 -8.80 5.46
N PRO A 79 -0.76 -8.46 6.76
CA PRO A 79 -0.65 -9.43 7.83
C PRO A 79 -1.94 -10.21 8.06
N TYR A 80 -2.06 -11.36 7.40
CA TYR A 80 -3.12 -12.33 7.67
C TYR A 80 -2.62 -13.42 8.62
N CYS A 81 -2.73 -13.18 9.93
CA CYS A 81 -2.17 -14.07 10.96
C CYS A 81 -2.65 -15.53 10.88
N TYR A 82 -3.89 -15.79 10.44
CA TYR A 82 -4.41 -17.15 10.24
C TYR A 82 -3.71 -17.92 9.12
N ARG A 83 -3.19 -17.21 8.10
CA ARG A 83 -2.45 -17.79 6.95
C ARG A 83 -1.06 -17.16 6.82
N CYS A 84 -0.37 -17.00 7.95
CA CYS A 84 0.85 -16.21 8.00
C CYS A 84 2.03 -16.96 7.35
N PRO A 85 2.74 -16.38 6.37
CA PRO A 85 3.81 -17.07 5.65
C PRO A 85 5.11 -17.19 6.45
N VAL A 86 5.21 -16.57 7.63
CA VAL A 86 6.42 -16.61 8.48
C VAL A 86 6.36 -17.67 9.57
N ASP A 87 5.32 -18.51 9.59
CA ASP A 87 5.09 -19.60 10.55
C ASP A 87 5.35 -19.21 12.02
N LYS A 88 4.83 -18.03 12.38
CA LYS A 88 4.93 -17.48 13.74
C LYS A 88 3.59 -16.89 14.17
N THR A 89 3.34 -16.93 15.47
CA THR A 89 2.08 -16.46 16.05
C THR A 89 2.22 -15.05 16.62
N TYR A 90 1.20 -14.20 16.46
CA TYR A 90 1.11 -12.93 17.17
C TYR A 90 0.71 -13.20 18.64
N PRO A 91 1.26 -12.49 19.65
CA PRO A 91 2.18 -11.35 19.58
C PRO A 91 3.67 -11.71 19.55
N SER A 92 4.05 -12.98 19.75
CA SER A 92 5.45 -13.40 19.88
C SER A 92 6.28 -13.10 18.62
N CYS A 93 5.65 -13.12 17.44
CA CYS A 93 6.28 -12.79 16.17
C CYS A 93 6.71 -11.32 16.05
N LYS A 94 6.15 -10.41 16.87
CA LYS A 94 6.37 -8.96 16.78
C LYS A 94 6.18 -8.42 15.36
N ILE A 95 5.18 -8.92 14.64
CA ILE A 95 4.84 -8.54 13.26
C ILE A 95 6.04 -8.78 12.31
N ALA A 96 6.75 -9.89 12.47
CA ALA A 96 7.93 -10.21 11.64
C ALA A 96 7.64 -10.19 10.13
N CYS A 97 6.40 -10.48 9.73
CA CYS A 97 5.95 -10.47 8.34
C CYS A 97 6.06 -9.09 7.64
N ILE A 98 6.15 -7.98 8.38
CA ILE A 98 6.31 -6.64 7.78
C ILE A 98 7.72 -6.41 7.23
N LYS A 99 8.73 -7.19 7.67
CA LYS A 99 10.14 -6.93 7.39
C LYS A 99 10.55 -7.45 6.01
N LYS A 100 11.14 -8.63 6.01
CA LYS A 100 11.57 -9.39 4.85
C LYS A 100 11.00 -10.79 5.00
N LEU A 101 10.39 -11.30 3.94
CA LEU A 101 9.88 -12.66 3.88
C LEU A 101 10.94 -13.60 3.29
N ALA A 102 10.72 -14.90 3.45
CA ALA A 102 11.63 -15.90 2.93
C ALA A 102 11.77 -15.77 1.40
N PRO A 103 12.94 -16.08 0.79
CA PRO A 103 13.16 -15.91 -0.65
C PRO A 103 12.19 -16.71 -1.54
N ASP A 104 11.67 -17.82 -1.03
CA ASP A 104 10.67 -18.71 -1.63
C ASP A 104 9.22 -18.30 -1.32
N CYS A 105 9.02 -17.23 -0.55
CA CYS A 105 7.69 -16.70 -0.30
C CYS A 105 7.16 -16.01 -1.55
N LEU A 106 5.90 -16.27 -1.88
CA LEU A 106 5.18 -15.60 -2.97
C LEU A 106 5.11 -14.07 -2.77
N TYR A 107 5.19 -13.62 -1.52
CA TYR A 107 5.00 -12.23 -1.15
C TYR A 107 6.30 -11.57 -0.69
N GLN A 108 6.33 -10.25 -0.77
CA GLN A 108 7.43 -9.43 -0.27
C GLN A 108 7.04 -8.72 1.04
N GLY A 109 8.00 -8.58 1.94
CA GLY A 109 7.83 -7.79 3.15
C GLY A 109 7.87 -6.29 2.84
N PHE A 110 7.05 -5.51 3.54
CA PHE A 110 6.92 -4.08 3.31
C PHE A 110 8.25 -3.31 3.51
N GLU A 111 8.99 -3.58 4.61
CA GLU A 111 10.27 -2.89 4.86
C GLU A 111 11.31 -3.21 3.78
N GLU A 112 11.33 -4.43 3.24
CA GLU A 112 12.25 -4.79 2.16
C GLU A 112 11.95 -4.03 0.86
N ILE A 113 10.67 -3.91 0.49
CA ILE A 113 10.24 -3.08 -0.65
C ILE A 113 10.70 -1.64 -0.45
N LEU A 114 10.41 -1.06 0.71
CA LEU A 114 10.79 0.33 0.97
C LEU A 114 12.31 0.51 0.95
N LYS A 115 13.06 -0.39 1.59
CA LYS A 115 14.52 -0.32 1.63
C LYS A 115 15.14 -0.31 0.22
N SER A 116 14.59 -1.10 -0.69
CA SER A 116 15.10 -1.23 -2.06
C SER A 116 14.60 -0.13 -3.00
N HIS A 117 13.36 0.34 -2.83
CA HIS A 117 12.64 1.13 -3.83
C HIS A 117 12.16 2.51 -3.34
N HIS A 118 12.45 2.93 -2.10
CA HIS A 118 11.88 4.17 -1.55
C HIS A 118 12.15 5.45 -2.39
N LYS A 119 13.22 5.47 -3.19
CA LYS A 119 13.57 6.64 -4.03
C LYS A 119 12.62 6.84 -5.21
N GLU A 120 11.89 5.80 -5.62
CA GLU A 120 10.92 5.86 -6.72
C GLU A 120 9.46 5.76 -6.25
N ILE A 121 9.22 5.49 -4.97
CA ILE A 121 7.87 5.40 -4.40
C ILE A 121 7.36 6.79 -4.00
N ALA A 122 6.22 7.18 -4.56
CA ALA A 122 5.49 8.39 -4.21
C ALA A 122 4.68 8.21 -2.91
N ALA A 123 3.91 7.13 -2.83
CA ALA A 123 3.00 6.88 -1.70
C ALA A 123 2.84 5.38 -1.41
N CYS A 124 2.52 5.08 -0.16
CA CYS A 124 1.91 3.84 0.27
C CYS A 124 0.40 4.08 0.48
N ILE A 125 -0.44 3.16 0.01
CA ILE A 125 -1.88 3.14 0.29
C ILE A 125 -2.25 1.88 1.07
N ILE A 126 -3.16 2.03 2.04
CA ILE A 126 -3.61 0.96 2.93
C ILE A 126 -5.04 1.20 3.39
N GLU A 127 -5.85 0.13 3.47
CA GLU A 127 -7.09 0.07 4.25
C GLU A 127 -6.72 -0.06 5.75
N PRO A 128 -6.97 0.97 6.59
CA PRO A 128 -6.57 0.96 7.98
C PRO A 128 -7.32 -0.09 8.79
N ILE A 129 -6.60 -0.78 9.67
CA ILE A 129 -7.11 -1.77 10.63
C ILE A 129 -7.63 -3.06 9.97
N VAL A 130 -8.48 -2.96 8.95
CA VAL A 130 -9.17 -4.09 8.31
C VAL A 130 -9.15 -3.95 6.80
N GLN A 131 -8.85 -5.05 6.08
CA GLN A 131 -9.16 -5.14 4.65
C GLN A 131 -10.54 -5.75 4.47
N GLY A 132 -11.49 -4.94 4.00
CA GLY A 132 -12.90 -5.33 3.93
C GLY A 132 -13.14 -6.39 2.85
N ALA A 133 -12.85 -6.03 1.60
CA ALA A 133 -13.11 -6.88 0.44
C ALA A 133 -12.23 -8.15 0.39
N ALA A 134 -11.10 -8.16 1.10
CA ALA A 134 -10.25 -9.34 1.28
C ALA A 134 -10.87 -10.42 2.21
N GLY A 135 -12.04 -10.14 2.80
CA GLY A 135 -12.72 -11.03 3.74
C GLY A 135 -12.60 -10.59 5.20
N MET A 136 -12.67 -9.28 5.46
CA MET A 136 -12.62 -8.69 6.81
C MET A 136 -11.33 -9.06 7.56
N ILE A 137 -10.18 -8.96 6.90
CA ILE A 137 -8.88 -9.32 7.46
C ILE A 137 -8.39 -8.18 8.37
N VAL A 138 -8.49 -8.38 9.68
CA VAL A 138 -8.02 -7.42 10.69
C VAL A 138 -6.53 -7.58 10.92
N SER A 139 -5.77 -6.49 10.74
CA SER A 139 -4.35 -6.43 11.05
C SER A 139 -4.07 -6.54 12.56
N PRO A 140 -2.96 -7.17 12.97
CA PRO A 140 -2.62 -7.27 14.38
C PRO A 140 -2.31 -5.88 14.98
N PRO A 141 -2.58 -5.67 16.28
CA PRO A 141 -2.27 -4.40 16.94
C PRO A 141 -0.82 -3.96 16.73
N GLY A 142 -0.64 -2.68 16.41
CA GLY A 142 0.67 -2.08 16.13
C GLY A 142 1.11 -2.16 14.66
N PHE A 143 0.45 -2.93 13.80
CA PHE A 143 0.80 -3.01 12.38
C PHE A 143 0.73 -1.66 11.67
N LEU A 144 -0.42 -0.96 11.76
CA LEU A 144 -0.59 0.35 11.13
C LEU A 144 0.42 1.39 11.66
N LYS A 145 0.74 1.33 12.96
CA LYS A 145 1.78 2.17 13.57
C LYS A 145 3.15 1.91 12.95
N GLU A 146 3.48 0.65 12.68
CA GLU A 146 4.72 0.26 12.04
C GLU A 146 4.77 0.68 10.57
N VAL A 147 3.66 0.54 9.82
CA VAL A 147 3.53 1.06 8.45
C VAL A 147 3.80 2.57 8.41
N ARG A 148 3.17 3.35 9.30
CA ARG A 148 3.42 4.80 9.43
C ARG A 148 4.87 5.10 9.81
N ARG A 149 5.47 4.34 10.74
CA ARG A 149 6.88 4.51 11.14
C ARG A 149 7.81 4.30 9.95
N LEU A 150 7.60 3.23 9.18
CA LEU A 150 8.40 2.89 8.01
C LEU A 150 8.22 3.90 6.87
N CYS A 151 6.99 4.33 6.57
CA CYS A 151 6.76 5.41 5.61
C CYS A 151 7.50 6.69 5.99
N THR A 152 7.54 7.03 7.29
CA THR A 152 8.32 8.19 7.77
C THR A 152 9.83 7.98 7.61
N LYS A 153 10.36 6.81 8.01
CA LYS A 153 11.78 6.45 7.89
C LYS A 153 12.28 6.56 6.45
N TYR A 154 11.48 6.15 5.47
CA TYR A 154 11.85 6.12 4.06
C TYR A 154 11.35 7.34 3.27
N ASN A 155 10.76 8.32 3.96
CA ASN A 155 10.18 9.54 3.40
C ASN A 155 9.17 9.25 2.28
N ILE A 156 8.13 8.48 2.60
CA ILE A 156 7.03 8.08 1.71
C ILE A 156 5.73 8.62 2.28
N LEU A 157 4.87 9.14 1.41
CA LEU A 157 3.53 9.60 1.80
C LEU A 157 2.65 8.38 2.15
N LEU A 158 1.78 8.53 3.13
CA LEU A 158 0.82 7.48 3.51
C LEU A 158 -0.59 7.96 3.18
N ILE A 159 -1.30 7.17 2.38
CA ILE A 159 -2.72 7.31 2.06
C ILE A 159 -3.44 6.25 2.89
N ALA A 160 -4.33 6.71 3.78
CA ALA A 160 -5.24 5.85 4.52
C ALA A 160 -6.57 5.84 3.77
N ASP A 161 -6.95 4.68 3.24
CA ASP A 161 -8.23 4.48 2.55
C ASP A 161 -9.30 4.06 3.58
N GLU A 162 -10.13 5.03 3.99
CA GLU A 162 -11.13 4.90 5.06
C GLU A 162 -12.57 4.86 4.49
N VAL A 163 -12.72 4.45 3.23
CA VAL A 163 -14.03 4.20 2.59
C VAL A 163 -14.71 3.00 3.25
#